data_AF-A0AAU0WEQ6-F1
#
_entry.id   AF-A0AAU0WEQ6-F1
#
_cell.length_a   1.000
_cell.length_b   1.000
_cell.length_c   1.000
_cell.angle_alpha   90.00
_cell.angle_beta   90.00
_cell.angle_gamma   90.00
#
_symmetry.space_group_name_H-M   'P 1'
#
loop_
_entity.id
_entity.type
_entity.pdbx_description
1 polymer ?
#
loop_
_entity_poly.entity_id
_entity_poly.type
_entity_poly.pdbx_seq_one_letter_code
_entity_poly.pdbx_strand_id
1 'polypeptide(L)'
;MGRIAGRFARVEPRFRARQLVLGLLADLPRKNCWTIAEHVGDATPDGLQHLLGRAKWDADLVRDDLRGFVLEHLADDEAVLVVDETGDLKKGTHTVGVQRQYTGTAGRIENSQVAVYLTYTSRHGPAGIDRALYLPKSWTGDRDRCEQAAVPDEVGFATKPQLAQQMIERALDAGTPAAWAAGDEVYGDNPKLRAAVEKRGLGYVLAVSCTHRVLTPAGPQRADHLAKRVPRRAWQKLSAGRGAKGHRWYDWALVAITAGDPAGHQHLMIRRNRTTGELAYYRCYSPRPVPLSTLVKVAGSRWTVEETFQSSKGLAGLDEHQVHRWDSWHRWVTLALLAHAFLAITAALERRDQVPTDDGTSPGGLIPLTCNEIQRLFTSLAVRPVRDTAHRLRWSTWRRRHQARARHSHYRRQTTLQP
;
A
#
# COMPACT_ATOMS: atom_id res chain seq x y z
N MET A 1 -18.81 0.21 -7.97
CA MET A 1 -18.97 1.59 -8.54
C MET A 1 -20.10 2.40 -7.94
N GLY A 2 -21.25 1.82 -7.55
CA GLY A 2 -22.36 2.58 -6.94
C GLY A 2 -21.94 3.40 -5.71
N ARG A 3 -21.08 2.83 -4.85
CA ARG A 3 -20.57 3.47 -3.64
C ARG A 3 -19.89 4.83 -3.86
N ILE A 4 -19.06 4.95 -4.90
CA ILE A 4 -18.30 6.19 -5.18
C ILE A 4 -19.03 7.12 -6.14
N ALA A 5 -20.24 6.76 -6.58
CA ALA A 5 -20.96 7.48 -7.61
C ALA A 5 -21.26 8.94 -7.23
N GLY A 6 -21.60 9.17 -5.96
CA GLY A 6 -21.91 10.50 -5.42
C GLY A 6 -20.71 11.44 -5.35
N ARG A 7 -19.49 10.95 -5.59
CA ARG A 7 -18.26 11.77 -5.59
C ARG A 7 -18.00 12.47 -6.92
N PHE A 8 -18.83 12.21 -7.92
CA PHE A 8 -18.75 12.82 -9.24
C PHE A 8 -20.00 13.66 -9.50
N ALA A 9 -19.83 14.97 -9.62
CA ALA A 9 -20.95 15.89 -9.90
C ALA A 9 -21.56 15.71 -11.29
N ARG A 10 -20.81 15.08 -12.21
CA ARG A 10 -21.22 14.86 -13.61
C ARG A 10 -21.16 13.38 -13.98
N VAL A 11 -22.01 12.97 -14.92
CA VAL A 11 -22.10 11.57 -15.35
C VAL A 11 -20.86 11.13 -16.12
N GLU A 12 -20.22 12.03 -16.86
CA GLU A 12 -19.08 11.70 -17.72
C GLU A 12 -17.84 11.31 -16.91
N PRO A 13 -17.37 12.07 -15.90
CA PRO A 13 -16.29 11.63 -15.01
C PRO A 13 -16.62 10.33 -14.26
N ARG A 14 -17.88 10.13 -13.85
CA ARG A 14 -18.32 8.88 -13.21
C ARG A 14 -18.17 7.69 -14.16
N PHE A 15 -18.60 7.85 -15.41
CA PHE A 15 -18.46 6.83 -16.44
C PHE A 15 -16.98 6.54 -16.75
N ARG A 16 -16.15 7.57 -16.88
CA ARG A 16 -14.70 7.43 -17.08
C ARG A 16 -14.02 6.74 -15.89
N ALA A 17 -14.42 7.03 -14.65
CA ALA A 17 -13.88 6.37 -13.47
C ALA A 17 -14.21 4.87 -13.48
N ARG A 18 -15.44 4.50 -13.88
CA ARG A 18 -15.82 3.09 -14.08
C ARG A 18 -14.94 2.44 -15.15
N GLN A 19 -14.75 3.07 -16.31
CA GLN A 19 -13.90 2.53 -17.37
C GLN A 19 -12.44 2.37 -16.91
N LEU A 20 -11.91 3.35 -16.17
CA LEU A 20 -10.56 3.26 -15.62
C LEU A 20 -10.44 2.06 -14.67
N VAL A 21 -11.36 1.91 -13.71
CA VAL A 21 -11.34 0.77 -12.76
C VAL A 21 -11.45 -0.57 -13.50
N LEU A 22 -12.34 -0.70 -14.48
CA LEU A 22 -12.44 -1.92 -15.29
C LEU A 22 -11.16 -2.19 -16.09
N GLY A 23 -10.53 -1.16 -16.63
CA GLY A 23 -9.25 -1.28 -17.32
C GLY A 23 -8.08 -1.62 -16.41
N LEU A 24 -8.08 -1.15 -15.16
CA LEU A 24 -7.10 -1.54 -14.15
C LEU A 24 -7.24 -3.00 -13.75
N LEU A 25 -8.48 -3.52 -13.73
CA LEU A 25 -8.77 -4.94 -13.50
C LEU A 25 -8.48 -5.82 -14.73
N ALA A 26 -8.45 -5.27 -15.93
CA ALA A 26 -8.25 -6.05 -17.14
C ALA A 26 -6.83 -6.64 -17.24
N ASP A 27 -6.73 -7.81 -17.88
CA ASP A 27 -5.45 -8.43 -18.24
C ASP A 27 -4.84 -7.70 -19.45
N LEU A 28 -4.06 -6.65 -19.14
CA LEU A 28 -3.42 -5.77 -20.12
C LEU A 28 -1.90 -5.87 -19.97
N PRO A 29 -1.13 -5.81 -21.07
CA PRO A 29 0.33 -5.87 -21.01
C PRO A 29 0.94 -4.67 -20.25
N ARG A 30 0.20 -3.56 -20.18
CA ARG A 30 0.55 -2.38 -19.37
C ARG A 30 -0.70 -1.56 -19.06
N LYS A 31 -0.94 -1.25 -17.79
CA LYS A 31 -2.06 -0.45 -17.29
C LYS A 31 -1.68 1.03 -17.27
N ASN A 32 -1.90 1.70 -18.40
CA ASN A 32 -1.80 3.16 -18.51
C ASN A 32 -3.03 3.71 -19.24
N CYS A 33 -3.19 5.04 -19.26
CA CYS A 33 -4.35 5.68 -19.90
C CYS A 33 -4.52 5.31 -21.38
N TRP A 34 -3.46 4.99 -22.12
CA TRP A 34 -3.56 4.66 -23.55
C TRP A 34 -4.07 3.25 -23.75
N THR A 35 -3.42 2.27 -23.11
CA THR A 35 -3.85 0.87 -23.20
C THR A 35 -5.27 0.69 -22.69
N ILE A 36 -5.61 1.37 -21.58
CA ILE A 36 -6.96 1.28 -21.01
C ILE A 36 -7.98 1.96 -21.93
N ALA A 37 -7.69 3.15 -22.45
CA ALA A 37 -8.59 3.84 -23.39
C ALA A 37 -8.85 2.97 -24.64
N GLU A 38 -7.80 2.38 -25.21
CA GLU A 38 -7.93 1.44 -26.33
C GLU A 38 -8.79 0.24 -25.97
N HIS A 39 -8.56 -0.37 -24.81
CA HIS A 39 -9.30 -1.54 -24.34
C HIS A 39 -10.80 -1.26 -24.14
N VAL A 40 -11.14 -0.11 -23.56
CA VAL A 40 -12.54 0.27 -23.26
C VAL A 40 -13.28 0.92 -24.44
N GLY A 41 -12.63 1.02 -25.61
CA GLY A 41 -13.27 1.48 -26.85
C GLY A 41 -13.14 2.97 -27.16
N ASP A 42 -12.31 3.72 -26.42
CA ASP A 42 -12.12 5.13 -26.67
C ASP A 42 -11.22 5.40 -27.88
N ALA A 43 -11.52 6.44 -28.63
CA ALA A 43 -10.72 6.83 -29.80
C ALA A 43 -9.34 7.43 -29.45
N THR A 44 -9.19 7.98 -28.23
CA THR A 44 -7.98 8.65 -27.74
C THR A 44 -7.85 8.48 -26.22
N PRO A 45 -6.67 8.68 -25.60
CA PRO A 45 -6.52 8.62 -24.15
C PRO A 45 -7.08 9.84 -23.39
N ASP A 46 -7.58 10.85 -24.11
CA ASP A 46 -7.85 12.17 -23.56
C ASP A 46 -8.92 12.15 -22.47
N GLY A 47 -9.91 11.25 -22.57
CA GLY A 47 -10.98 11.10 -21.58
C GLY A 47 -10.45 10.65 -20.21
N LEU A 48 -9.56 9.65 -20.18
CA LEU A 48 -8.95 9.16 -18.95
C LEU A 48 -7.91 10.15 -18.40
N GLN A 49 -7.15 10.80 -19.29
CA GLN A 49 -6.23 11.87 -18.89
C GLN A 49 -6.97 13.07 -18.31
N HIS A 50 -8.14 13.42 -18.87
CA HIS A 50 -9.01 14.45 -18.32
C HIS A 50 -9.56 14.05 -16.96
N LEU A 51 -10.06 12.82 -16.80
CA LEU A 51 -10.54 12.31 -15.51
C LEU A 51 -9.50 12.49 -14.39
N LEU A 52 -8.25 12.14 -14.67
CA LEU A 52 -7.18 12.20 -13.68
C LEU A 52 -6.68 13.63 -13.47
N GLY A 53 -6.46 14.39 -14.54
CA GLY A 53 -5.75 15.67 -14.45
C GLY A 53 -6.60 16.93 -14.38
N ARG A 54 -7.87 16.91 -14.82
CA ARG A 54 -8.66 18.14 -15.01
C ARG A 54 -10.10 18.05 -14.50
N ALA A 55 -10.69 16.86 -14.47
CA ALA A 55 -12.03 16.68 -13.93
C ALA A 55 -12.09 17.13 -12.46
N LYS A 56 -13.27 17.55 -12.01
CA LYS A 56 -13.52 17.99 -10.63
C LYS A 56 -14.16 16.85 -9.85
N TRP A 57 -13.35 16.18 -9.04
CA TRP A 57 -13.74 15.21 -8.03
C TRP A 57 -12.63 15.06 -7.00
N ASP A 58 -13.01 14.63 -5.80
CA ASP A 58 -12.13 14.54 -4.64
C ASP A 58 -11.64 13.10 -4.45
N ALA A 59 -10.33 12.89 -4.55
CA ALA A 59 -9.74 11.57 -4.38
C ALA A 59 -9.82 11.08 -2.93
N ASP A 60 -9.83 11.98 -1.96
CA ASP A 60 -9.87 11.68 -0.54
C ASP A 60 -11.26 11.24 -0.09
N LEU A 61 -12.32 11.84 -0.63
CA LEU A 61 -13.67 11.32 -0.42
C LEU A 61 -13.85 9.91 -1.02
N VAL A 62 -13.23 9.63 -2.17
CA VAL A 62 -13.24 8.28 -2.75
C VAL A 62 -12.38 7.31 -1.91
N ARG A 63 -11.29 7.76 -1.29
CA ARG A 63 -10.55 6.98 -0.28
C ARG A 63 -11.43 6.64 0.92
N ASP A 64 -12.22 7.59 1.41
CA ASP A 64 -13.11 7.34 2.54
C ASP A 64 -14.21 6.32 2.18
N ASP A 65 -14.76 6.39 0.96
CA ASP A 65 -15.66 5.38 0.42
C ASP A 65 -14.98 4.01 0.28
N LEU A 66 -13.72 3.97 -0.19
CA LEU A 66 -12.90 2.76 -0.26
C LEU A 66 -12.71 2.15 1.13
N ARG A 67 -12.35 2.95 2.14
CA ARG A 67 -12.24 2.49 3.53
C ARG A 67 -13.55 1.90 4.00
N GLY A 68 -14.67 2.58 3.77
CA GLY A 68 -16.01 2.07 4.11
C GLY A 68 -16.33 0.71 3.45
N PHE A 69 -15.95 0.53 2.18
CA PHE A 69 -16.12 -0.75 1.47
C PHE A 69 -15.27 -1.86 2.08
N VAL A 70 -14.02 -1.56 2.42
CA VAL A 70 -13.13 -2.53 3.10
C VAL A 70 -13.69 -2.93 4.45
N LEU A 71 -14.18 -1.98 5.26
CA LEU A 71 -14.70 -2.26 6.59
C LEU A 71 -16.00 -3.07 6.56
N GLU A 72 -16.91 -2.78 5.63
CA GLU A 72 -18.15 -3.55 5.45
C GLU A 72 -17.88 -5.07 5.32
N HIS A 73 -16.79 -5.43 4.67
CA HIS A 73 -16.48 -6.83 4.39
C HIS A 73 -15.39 -7.41 5.26
N LEU A 74 -14.39 -6.63 5.70
CA LEU A 74 -13.19 -7.15 6.36
C LEU A 74 -13.08 -6.71 7.83
N ALA A 75 -14.00 -5.89 8.37
CA ALA A 75 -13.93 -5.41 9.74
C ALA A 75 -13.74 -6.53 10.78
N ASP A 76 -12.94 -6.25 11.80
CA ASP A 76 -12.62 -7.15 12.89
C ASP A 76 -11.99 -6.31 14.02
N ASP A 77 -12.41 -6.53 15.27
CA ASP A 77 -11.92 -5.73 16.40
C ASP A 77 -10.41 -5.93 16.65
N GLU A 78 -9.86 -7.09 16.26
CA GLU A 78 -8.44 -7.42 16.38
C GLU A 78 -7.64 -7.07 15.12
N ALA A 79 -8.18 -6.24 14.23
CA ALA A 79 -7.50 -5.83 13.02
C ALA A 79 -6.23 -5.02 13.30
N VAL A 80 -5.31 -5.10 12.34
CA VAL A 80 -4.03 -4.43 12.35
C VAL A 80 -3.98 -3.38 11.26
N LEU A 81 -3.68 -2.15 11.65
CA LEU A 81 -3.30 -1.05 10.77
C LEU A 81 -1.82 -1.17 10.42
N VAL A 82 -1.52 -1.71 9.23
CA VAL A 82 -0.15 -1.92 8.78
C VAL A 82 0.28 -0.75 7.91
N VAL A 83 1.37 -0.08 8.30
CA VAL A 83 1.99 1.00 7.53
C VAL A 83 3.26 0.49 6.87
N ASP A 84 3.41 0.82 5.59
CA ASP A 84 4.63 0.57 4.83
C ASP A 84 4.70 1.53 3.64
N GLU A 85 5.87 1.62 3.00
CA GLU A 85 6.06 2.39 1.79
C GLU A 85 6.41 1.52 0.58
N THR A 86 6.14 2.05 -0.60
CA THR A 86 6.72 1.51 -1.82
C THR A 86 7.12 2.61 -2.78
N GLY A 87 8.10 2.33 -3.62
CA GLY A 87 8.67 3.29 -4.54
C GLY A 87 8.52 2.84 -6.00
N ASP A 88 8.14 3.78 -6.85
CA ASP A 88 8.01 3.59 -8.29
C ASP A 88 9.22 4.22 -8.99
N LEU A 89 9.92 3.45 -9.81
CA LEU A 89 11.02 3.99 -10.62
C LEU A 89 10.46 4.93 -11.68
N LYS A 90 11.06 6.12 -11.79
CA LYS A 90 10.64 7.15 -12.75
C LYS A 90 11.84 7.68 -13.54
N LYS A 91 11.57 8.20 -14.73
CA LYS A 91 12.55 8.89 -15.57
C LYS A 91 12.23 10.39 -15.60
N GLY A 92 13.26 11.24 -15.60
CA GLY A 92 13.11 12.69 -15.57
C GLY A 92 12.77 13.25 -14.18
N THR A 93 12.49 14.56 -14.13
CA THR A 93 12.38 15.34 -12.88
C THR A 93 11.00 15.95 -12.64
N HIS A 94 10.05 15.80 -13.59
CA HIS A 94 8.75 16.47 -13.56
C HIS A 94 7.64 15.69 -12.85
N THR A 95 7.81 14.40 -12.59
CA THR A 95 6.82 13.64 -11.82
C THR A 95 6.83 14.10 -10.36
N VAL A 96 5.69 14.56 -9.84
CA VAL A 96 5.54 15.02 -8.45
C VAL A 96 6.22 14.09 -7.44
N GLY A 97 7.01 14.64 -6.52
CA GLY A 97 7.73 13.86 -5.49
C GLY A 97 8.90 13.01 -6.00
N VAL A 98 9.24 13.04 -7.29
CA VAL A 98 10.39 12.28 -7.81
C VAL A 98 11.71 12.91 -7.39
N GLN A 99 12.63 12.08 -6.91
CA GLN A 99 14.03 12.42 -6.70
C GLN A 99 14.88 11.14 -6.67
N ARG A 100 16.21 11.29 -6.67
CA ARG A 100 17.12 10.20 -6.30
C ARG A 100 16.98 9.92 -4.81
N GLN A 101 16.40 8.78 -4.47
CA GLN A 101 16.20 8.33 -3.10
C GLN A 101 16.24 6.81 -3.02
N TYR A 102 16.49 6.29 -1.82
CA TYR A 102 16.40 4.85 -1.59
C TYR A 102 14.97 4.38 -1.85
N THR A 103 14.83 3.36 -2.69
CA THR A 103 13.56 2.65 -2.89
C THR A 103 13.78 1.18 -2.61
N GLY A 104 12.96 0.63 -1.71
CA GLY A 104 13.00 -0.79 -1.37
C GLY A 104 12.83 -1.69 -2.59
N THR A 105 12.05 -1.25 -3.58
CA THR A 105 11.82 -1.99 -4.83
C THR A 105 13.09 -2.19 -5.67
N ALA A 106 14.04 -1.25 -5.64
CA ALA A 106 15.31 -1.39 -6.38
C ALA A 106 16.49 -1.80 -5.49
N GLY A 107 16.30 -1.83 -4.16
CA GLY A 107 17.36 -2.11 -3.18
C GLY A 107 18.51 -1.10 -3.18
N ARG A 108 18.35 0.05 -3.84
CA ARG A 108 19.40 1.06 -4.04
C ARG A 108 18.82 2.46 -4.23
N ILE A 109 19.70 3.46 -4.25
CA ILE A 109 19.31 4.85 -4.55
C ILE A 109 19.04 4.98 -6.04
N GLU A 110 17.80 5.29 -6.39
CA GLU A 110 17.37 5.51 -7.77
C GLU A 110 16.41 6.70 -7.85
N ASN A 111 16.25 7.22 -9.07
CA ASN A 111 15.21 8.21 -9.33
C ASN A 111 13.83 7.55 -9.20
N SER A 112 13.13 7.87 -8.11
CA SER A 112 11.90 7.21 -7.75
C SER A 112 10.92 8.17 -7.08
N GLN A 113 9.64 7.82 -7.19
CA GLN A 113 8.56 8.44 -6.44
C GLN A 113 8.16 7.46 -5.33
N VAL A 114 8.10 7.91 -4.08
CA VAL A 114 7.79 7.05 -2.93
C VAL A 114 6.47 7.47 -2.31
N ALA A 115 5.67 6.51 -1.88
CA ALA A 115 4.42 6.77 -1.17
C ALA A 115 4.25 5.81 0.01
N VAL A 116 3.63 6.33 1.07
CA VAL A 116 3.23 5.59 2.27
C VAL A 116 1.80 5.10 2.08
N TYR A 117 1.54 3.86 2.48
CA TYR A 117 0.23 3.23 2.39
C TYR A 117 -0.20 2.70 3.75
N LEU A 118 -1.51 2.75 4.00
CA LEU A 118 -2.13 2.12 5.16
C LEU A 118 -2.95 0.94 4.67
N THR A 119 -2.59 -0.25 5.12
CA THR A 119 -3.31 -1.49 4.83
C THR A 119 -4.03 -1.94 6.07
N TYR A 120 -5.33 -2.21 5.90
CA TYR A 120 -6.17 -2.81 6.91
C TYR A 120 -6.05 -4.33 6.79
N THR A 121 -5.54 -4.99 7.82
CA THR A 121 -5.37 -6.45 7.85
C THR A 121 -6.18 -7.07 8.96
N SER A 122 -7.11 -7.96 8.62
CA SER A 122 -7.87 -8.77 9.58
C SER A 122 -7.73 -10.27 9.27
N ARG A 123 -8.42 -11.11 10.05
CA ARG A 123 -8.53 -12.56 9.75
C ARG A 123 -9.24 -12.84 8.41
N HIS A 124 -9.98 -11.88 7.88
CA HIS A 124 -10.74 -12.03 6.63
C HIS A 124 -9.90 -11.72 5.38
N GLY A 125 -8.92 -10.83 5.53
CA GLY A 125 -7.95 -10.51 4.50
C GLY A 125 -7.34 -9.12 4.69
N PRO A 126 -6.29 -8.80 3.91
CA PRO A 126 -5.73 -7.46 3.83
C PRO A 126 -6.34 -6.64 2.68
N ALA A 127 -6.47 -5.33 2.87
CA ALA A 127 -6.76 -4.38 1.78
C ALA A 127 -6.21 -2.98 2.10
N GLY A 128 -5.70 -2.27 1.08
CA GLY A 128 -5.27 -0.88 1.22
C GLY A 128 -6.46 0.06 1.46
N ILE A 129 -6.39 0.88 2.50
CA ILE A 129 -7.45 1.83 2.88
C ILE A 129 -7.01 3.29 2.79
N ASP A 130 -5.71 3.56 2.70
CA ASP A 130 -5.18 4.92 2.63
C ASP A 130 -3.82 4.98 1.92
N ARG A 131 -3.45 6.17 1.48
CA ARG A 131 -2.27 6.51 0.67
C ARG A 131 -1.87 7.95 0.93
N ALA A 132 -0.56 8.20 0.99
CA ALA A 132 0.03 9.53 1.02
C ALA A 132 1.32 9.56 0.21
N LEU A 133 1.44 10.54 -0.70
CA LEU A 133 2.67 10.74 -1.44
C LEU A 133 3.74 11.34 -0.53
N TYR A 134 4.93 10.75 -0.50
CA TYR A 134 6.07 11.36 0.19
C TYR A 134 6.66 12.47 -0.69
N LEU A 135 6.48 13.72 -0.26
CA LEU A 135 7.02 14.90 -0.93
C LEU A 135 8.34 15.33 -0.25
N PRO A 136 9.50 15.13 -0.90
CA PRO A 136 10.79 15.44 -0.28
C PRO A 136 11.03 16.94 -0.07
N LYS A 137 11.98 17.29 0.82
CA LYS A 137 12.41 18.69 1.01
C LYS A 137 12.87 19.39 -0.27
N SER A 138 13.44 18.64 -1.21
CA SER A 138 13.86 19.13 -2.54
C SER A 138 12.69 19.55 -3.43
N TRP A 139 11.46 19.17 -3.08
CA TRP A 139 10.23 19.64 -3.71
C TRP A 139 9.60 20.77 -2.91
N THR A 140 9.40 20.59 -1.61
CA THR A 140 8.74 21.60 -0.78
C THR A 140 9.54 22.91 -0.66
N GLY A 141 10.86 22.86 -0.91
CA GLY A 141 11.72 24.05 -1.00
C GLY A 141 11.76 24.72 -2.38
N ASP A 142 11.03 24.19 -3.37
CA ASP A 142 10.98 24.70 -4.75
C ASP A 142 9.51 24.90 -5.14
N ARG A 143 8.99 26.10 -4.85
CA ARG A 143 7.55 26.40 -5.02
C ARG A 143 7.14 26.38 -6.49
N ASP A 144 7.96 26.90 -7.40
CA ASP A 144 7.68 26.88 -8.83
C ASP A 144 7.50 25.45 -9.35
N ARG A 145 8.36 24.52 -8.89
CA ARG A 145 8.24 23.10 -9.24
C ARG A 145 6.97 22.47 -8.66
N CYS A 146 6.60 22.83 -7.43
CA CYS A 146 5.34 22.42 -6.82
C CYS A 146 4.12 22.92 -7.61
N GLU A 147 4.11 24.19 -8.02
CA GLU A 147 3.02 24.78 -8.82
C GLU A 147 2.87 24.11 -10.19
N GLN A 148 3.98 23.83 -10.88
CA GLN A 148 3.96 23.09 -12.15
C GLN A 148 3.35 21.69 -12.01
N ALA A 149 3.57 21.05 -10.87
CA ALA A 149 2.99 19.76 -10.51
C ALA A 149 1.60 19.87 -9.83
N ALA A 150 1.07 21.09 -9.67
CA ALA A 150 -0.17 21.38 -8.97
C ALA A 150 -0.23 20.83 -7.53
N VAL A 151 0.90 20.89 -6.81
CA VAL A 151 0.94 20.59 -5.37
C VAL A 151 0.26 21.76 -4.62
N PRO A 152 -0.71 21.50 -3.73
CA PRO A 152 -1.36 22.56 -2.95
C PRO A 152 -0.35 23.38 -2.11
N ASP A 153 -0.70 24.62 -1.76
CA ASP A 153 0.21 25.55 -1.06
C ASP A 153 0.44 25.13 0.40
N GLU A 154 -0.57 24.51 1.01
CA GLU A 154 -0.56 24.00 2.38
C GLU A 154 0.29 22.73 2.55
N VAL A 155 0.69 22.07 1.45
CA VAL A 155 1.49 20.84 1.51
C VAL A 155 2.95 21.18 1.82
N GLY A 156 3.28 21.10 3.11
CA GLY A 156 4.65 21.18 3.61
C GLY A 156 5.38 19.83 3.64
N PHE A 157 6.64 19.86 4.07
CA PHE A 157 7.42 18.64 4.27
C PHE A 157 6.89 17.82 5.45
N ALA A 158 6.58 16.55 5.19
CA ALA A 158 6.26 15.56 6.21
C ALA A 158 7.16 14.33 6.03
N THR A 159 7.74 13.85 7.14
CA THR A 159 8.48 12.57 7.15
C THR A 159 7.50 11.40 6.95
N LYS A 160 7.99 10.25 6.47
CA LYS A 160 7.16 9.05 6.33
C LYS A 160 6.44 8.66 7.63
N PRO A 161 7.08 8.70 8.82
CA PRO A 161 6.36 8.44 10.08
C PRO A 161 5.30 9.48 10.43
N GLN A 162 5.45 10.75 10.01
CA GLN A 162 4.39 11.75 10.19
C GLN A 162 3.20 11.48 9.26
N LEU A 163 3.46 11.08 8.00
CA LEU A 163 2.40 10.65 7.09
C LEU A 163 1.66 9.42 7.64
N ALA A 164 2.42 8.44 8.15
CA ALA A 164 1.88 7.26 8.83
C ALA A 164 0.97 7.63 10.01
N GLN A 165 1.44 8.53 10.87
CA GLN A 165 0.67 9.03 12.01
C GLN A 165 -0.65 9.63 11.54
N GLN A 166 -0.61 10.55 10.56
CA GLN A 166 -1.81 11.20 10.02
C GLN A 166 -2.80 10.20 9.42
N MET A 167 -2.30 9.16 8.74
CA MET A 167 -3.13 8.10 8.14
C MET A 167 -3.79 7.23 9.20
N ILE A 168 -3.06 6.85 10.26
CA ILE A 168 -3.59 6.09 11.40
C ILE A 168 -4.64 6.93 12.13
N GLU A 169 -4.31 8.17 12.50
CA GLU A 169 -5.22 9.08 13.20
C GLU A 169 -6.51 9.29 12.40
N ARG A 170 -6.40 9.56 11.09
CA ARG A 170 -7.57 9.70 10.20
C ARG A 170 -8.43 8.44 10.14
N ALA A 171 -7.82 7.25 10.09
CA ALA A 171 -8.58 6.00 10.10
C ALA A 171 -9.34 5.82 11.42
N LEU A 172 -8.69 6.08 12.56
CA LEU A 172 -9.30 5.97 13.88
C LEU A 172 -10.37 7.05 14.13
N ASP A 173 -10.14 8.28 13.69
CA ASP A 173 -11.10 9.40 13.77
C ASP A 173 -12.36 9.10 12.93
N ALA A 174 -12.21 8.36 11.83
CA ALA A 174 -13.31 7.87 11.02
C ALA A 174 -14.01 6.62 11.59
N GLY A 175 -13.68 6.19 12.81
CA GLY A 175 -14.30 5.04 13.48
C GLY A 175 -13.86 3.68 12.96
N THR A 176 -12.68 3.58 12.35
CA THR A 176 -12.15 2.28 11.89
C THR A 176 -11.85 1.37 13.08
N PRO A 177 -12.47 0.17 13.19
CA PRO A 177 -12.15 -0.76 14.25
C PRO A 177 -10.75 -1.34 14.06
N ALA A 178 -9.87 -1.14 15.04
CA ALA A 178 -8.53 -1.73 15.04
C ALA A 178 -7.99 -1.77 16.47
N ALA A 179 -7.31 -2.86 16.83
CA ALA A 179 -6.63 -3.00 18.11
C ALA A 179 -5.12 -2.79 18.00
N TRP A 180 -4.55 -2.88 16.79
CA TRP A 180 -3.11 -2.92 16.58
C TRP A 180 -2.63 -2.03 15.43
N ALA A 181 -1.39 -1.54 15.54
CA ALA A 181 -0.59 -1.02 14.45
C ALA A 181 0.69 -1.84 14.23
N ALA A 182 1.13 -1.94 12.98
CA ALA A 182 2.39 -2.58 12.62
C ALA A 182 3.12 -1.79 11.53
N GLY A 183 4.43 -1.94 11.46
CA GLY A 183 5.30 -1.22 10.53
C GLY A 183 6.75 -1.66 10.65
N ASP A 184 7.56 -1.29 9.67
CA ASP A 184 8.97 -1.58 9.63
C ASP A 184 9.83 -0.65 10.53
N GLU A 185 11.15 -0.73 10.37
CA GLU A 185 12.13 0.03 11.15
C GLU A 185 11.99 1.55 11.00
N VAL A 186 11.61 2.05 9.82
CA VAL A 186 11.43 3.49 9.56
C VAL A 186 10.35 4.06 10.49
N TYR A 187 9.29 3.29 10.73
CA TYR A 187 8.20 3.66 11.61
C TYR A 187 8.52 3.35 13.07
N GLY A 188 9.08 2.17 13.33
CA GLY A 188 9.32 1.69 14.68
C GLY A 188 10.45 2.39 15.41
N ASP A 189 11.43 3.00 14.73
CA ASP A 189 12.44 3.83 15.36
C ASP A 189 11.94 5.25 15.69
N ASN A 190 10.78 5.67 15.18
CA ASN A 190 10.22 7.00 15.43
C ASN A 190 9.45 7.11 16.78
N PRO A 191 9.98 7.83 17.80
CA PRO A 191 9.30 7.93 19.09
C PRO A 191 7.99 8.72 19.07
N LYS A 192 7.83 9.69 18.16
CA LYS A 192 6.61 10.51 18.08
C LYS A 192 5.45 9.69 17.53
N LEU A 193 5.69 8.86 16.52
CA LEU A 193 4.70 7.93 16.00
C LEU A 193 4.25 6.94 17.09
N ARG A 194 5.20 6.34 17.82
CA ARG A 194 4.87 5.42 18.93
C ARG A 194 4.00 6.09 19.98
N ALA A 195 4.39 7.29 20.43
CA ALA A 195 3.61 8.05 21.41
C ALA A 195 2.21 8.43 20.90
N ALA A 196 2.07 8.78 19.62
CA ALA A 196 0.77 9.07 19.02
C ALA A 196 -0.14 7.83 18.99
N VAL A 197 0.40 6.68 18.60
CA VAL A 197 -0.33 5.40 18.60
C VAL A 197 -0.75 5.00 20.03
N GLU A 198 0.15 5.12 21.01
CA GLU A 198 -0.12 4.86 22.43
C GLU A 198 -1.23 5.78 22.97
N LYS A 199 -1.19 7.08 22.65
CA LYS A 199 -2.20 8.06 23.06
C LYS A 199 -3.60 7.73 22.54
N ARG A 200 -3.70 7.03 21.41
CA ARG A 200 -4.96 6.57 20.83
C ARG A 200 -5.45 5.24 21.43
N GLY A 201 -4.72 4.67 22.40
CA GLY A 201 -5.05 3.39 23.03
C GLY A 201 -4.81 2.18 22.13
N LEU A 202 -4.08 2.34 21.03
CA LEU A 202 -3.82 1.29 20.05
C LEU A 202 -2.56 0.53 20.43
N GLY A 203 -2.61 -0.81 20.45
CA GLY A 203 -1.41 -1.63 20.59
C GLY A 203 -0.51 -1.48 19.37
N TYR A 204 0.79 -1.75 19.50
CA TYR A 204 1.66 -1.83 18.33
C TYR A 204 2.71 -2.92 18.42
N VAL A 205 3.13 -3.39 17.25
CA VAL A 205 4.35 -4.18 17.04
C VAL A 205 5.09 -3.58 15.86
N LEU A 206 6.12 -2.78 16.14
CA LEU A 206 6.90 -2.07 15.13
C LEU A 206 8.32 -2.62 15.11
N ALA A 207 8.86 -2.93 13.93
CA ALA A 207 10.24 -3.37 13.82
C ALA A 207 11.19 -2.24 14.23
N VAL A 208 12.35 -2.58 14.80
CA VAL A 208 13.39 -1.62 15.19
C VAL A 208 14.75 -2.14 14.81
N SER A 209 15.71 -1.23 14.65
CA SER A 209 17.10 -1.58 14.37
C SER A 209 17.68 -2.48 15.47
N CYS A 210 18.66 -3.32 15.12
CA CYS A 210 19.40 -4.11 16.12
C CYS A 210 20.18 -3.24 17.13
N THR A 211 20.46 -1.99 16.75
CA THR A 211 21.14 -0.99 17.59
C THR A 211 20.16 -0.14 18.41
N HIS A 212 18.84 -0.32 18.23
CA HIS A 212 17.81 0.41 18.97
C HIS A 212 18.03 0.25 20.47
N ARG A 213 17.95 1.38 21.19
CA ARG A 213 18.10 1.42 22.64
C ARG A 213 16.75 1.37 23.33
N VAL A 214 16.58 0.39 24.20
CA VAL A 214 15.43 0.28 25.10
C VAL A 214 15.87 0.50 26.53
N LEU A 215 15.01 1.10 27.35
CA LEU A 215 15.26 1.25 28.78
C LEU A 215 14.86 -0.06 29.48
N THR A 216 15.72 -0.53 30.39
CA THR A 216 15.49 -1.72 31.21
C THR A 216 15.74 -1.37 32.68
N PRO A 217 15.41 -2.25 33.65
CA PRO A 217 15.78 -2.03 35.04
C PRO A 217 17.29 -1.83 35.27
N ALA A 218 18.14 -2.33 34.37
CA ALA A 218 19.59 -2.15 34.39
C ALA A 218 20.07 -0.90 33.60
N GLY A 219 19.15 -0.02 33.22
CA GLY A 219 19.42 1.16 32.39
C GLY A 219 19.22 0.92 30.89
N PRO A 220 19.59 1.89 30.03
CA PRO A 220 19.48 1.79 28.58
C PRO A 220 20.38 0.67 28.02
N GLN A 221 19.82 -0.20 27.18
CA GLN A 221 20.52 -1.32 26.55
C GLN A 221 20.16 -1.39 25.06
N ARG A 222 21.11 -1.83 24.22
CA ARG A 222 20.84 -2.13 22.81
C ARG A 222 20.08 -3.44 22.65
N ALA A 223 19.21 -3.52 21.67
CA ALA A 223 18.39 -4.69 21.38
C ALA A 223 19.23 -5.96 21.13
N ASP A 224 20.31 -5.85 20.37
CA ASP A 224 21.22 -6.96 20.08
C ASP A 224 22.01 -7.47 21.29
N HIS A 225 22.38 -6.58 22.21
CA HIS A 225 23.01 -6.96 23.48
C HIS A 225 22.03 -7.72 24.38
N LEU A 226 20.76 -7.29 24.42
CA LEU A 226 19.72 -8.00 25.14
C LEU A 226 19.49 -9.40 24.57
N ALA A 227 19.45 -9.55 23.24
CA ALA A 227 19.27 -10.86 22.60
C ALA A 227 20.33 -11.90 23.01
N LYS A 228 21.59 -11.47 23.18
CA LYS A 228 22.69 -12.35 23.64
C LYS A 228 22.49 -12.87 25.06
N ARG A 229 21.72 -12.15 25.89
CA ARG A 229 21.44 -12.49 27.29
C ARG A 229 20.16 -13.30 27.46
N VAL A 230 19.36 -13.48 26.41
CA VAL A 230 18.12 -14.26 26.48
C VAL A 230 18.46 -15.74 26.67
N PRO A 231 18.03 -16.38 27.78
CA PRO A 231 18.33 -17.78 28.03
C PRO A 231 17.62 -18.68 27.01
N ARG A 232 18.22 -19.84 26.68
CA ARG A 232 17.65 -20.78 25.69
C ARG A 232 16.19 -21.16 25.96
N ARG A 233 15.83 -21.34 27.24
CA ARG A 233 14.46 -21.69 27.68
C ARG A 233 13.40 -20.60 27.46
N ALA A 234 13.81 -19.35 27.21
CA ALA A 234 12.88 -18.25 26.97
C ALA A 234 12.44 -18.15 25.50
N TRP A 235 13.07 -18.90 24.59
CA TRP A 235 12.71 -18.94 23.19
C TRP A 235 11.55 -19.92 22.96
N GLN A 236 10.50 -19.44 22.30
CA GLN A 236 9.29 -20.21 21.98
C GLN A 236 9.10 -20.32 20.48
N LYS A 237 8.87 -21.53 19.99
CA LYS A 237 8.55 -21.77 18.57
C LYS A 237 7.10 -21.37 18.29
N LEU A 238 6.90 -20.30 17.53
CA LEU A 238 5.56 -19.81 17.16
C LEU A 238 5.49 -19.46 15.68
N SER A 239 4.31 -19.60 15.10
CA SER A 239 4.05 -19.27 13.70
C SER A 239 3.67 -17.81 13.54
N ALA A 240 4.35 -17.09 12.64
CA ALA A 240 3.99 -15.73 12.23
C ALA A 240 2.84 -15.72 11.20
N GLY A 241 1.94 -16.71 11.24
CA GLY A 241 0.89 -16.92 10.25
C GLY A 241 1.31 -17.79 9.06
N ARG A 242 0.34 -18.05 8.18
CA ARG A 242 0.49 -18.83 6.95
C ARG A 242 1.18 -17.98 5.88
N GLY A 243 2.09 -18.58 5.12
CA GLY A 243 2.59 -18.06 3.85
C GLY A 243 2.29 -19.05 2.72
N ALA A 244 2.79 -18.77 1.51
CA ALA A 244 2.54 -19.58 0.33
C ALA A 244 2.93 -21.07 0.47
N LYS A 245 3.91 -21.39 1.32
CA LYS A 245 4.39 -22.76 1.61
C LYS A 245 3.94 -23.31 2.96
N GLY A 246 2.87 -22.74 3.54
CA GLY A 246 2.37 -23.13 4.86
C GLY A 246 2.86 -22.21 5.99
N HIS A 247 2.84 -22.71 7.23
CA HIS A 247 3.14 -21.91 8.42
C HIS A 247 4.58 -21.42 8.47
N ARG A 248 4.75 -20.13 8.77
CA ARG A 248 6.08 -19.50 8.91
C ARG A 248 6.54 -19.58 10.36
N TRP A 249 7.32 -20.60 10.68
CA TRP A 249 7.80 -20.88 12.03
C TRP A 249 9.10 -20.14 12.34
N TYR A 250 9.11 -19.42 13.46
CA TYR A 250 10.30 -18.77 14.02
C TYR A 250 10.41 -19.07 15.51
N ASP A 251 11.60 -18.87 16.07
CA ASP A 251 11.77 -18.85 17.52
C ASP A 251 11.63 -17.40 18.00
N TRP A 252 10.86 -17.19 19.06
CA TRP A 252 10.52 -15.87 19.58
C TRP A 252 10.90 -15.75 21.05
N ALA A 253 11.40 -14.58 21.43
CA ALA A 253 11.64 -14.22 22.82
C ALA A 253 10.98 -12.86 23.11
N LEU A 254 10.55 -12.68 24.36
CA LEU A 254 9.96 -11.45 24.84
C LEU A 254 10.76 -10.96 26.05
N VAL A 255 11.20 -9.72 26.01
CA VAL A 255 11.94 -9.07 27.10
C VAL A 255 11.11 -7.87 27.56
N ALA A 256 10.75 -7.84 28.84
CA ALA A 256 10.07 -6.68 29.42
C ALA A 256 11.02 -5.47 29.40
N ILE A 257 10.51 -4.32 28.97
CA ILE A 257 11.26 -3.05 28.94
C ILE A 257 10.50 -2.02 29.76
N THR A 258 11.23 -1.07 30.33
CA THR A 258 10.64 0.02 31.11
C THR A 258 10.34 1.18 30.17
N ALA A 259 9.08 1.58 30.06
CA ALA A 259 8.73 2.87 29.50
C ALA A 259 8.91 3.93 30.60
N GLY A 260 9.31 5.14 30.24
CA GLY A 260 9.36 6.25 31.21
C GLY A 260 7.99 6.70 31.74
N ASP A 261 6.88 6.13 31.23
CA ASP A 261 5.50 6.48 31.58
C ASP A 261 4.70 5.18 31.91
N PRO A 262 3.92 5.10 33.01
CA PRO A 262 3.39 3.82 33.53
C PRO A 262 2.21 3.20 32.76
N ALA A 263 1.64 3.87 31.74
CA ALA A 263 0.40 3.43 31.13
C ALA A 263 0.63 2.36 30.03
N GLY A 264 0.54 1.08 30.40
CA GLY A 264 0.49 -0.07 29.48
C GLY A 264 1.71 -1.01 29.56
N HIS A 265 1.75 -2.00 28.67
CA HIS A 265 2.77 -3.06 28.71
C HIS A 265 3.74 -2.94 27.54
N GLN A 266 5.00 -2.64 27.83
CA GLN A 266 6.05 -2.51 26.82
C GLN A 266 7.03 -3.68 26.84
N HIS A 267 7.36 -4.15 25.64
CA HIS A 267 8.30 -5.25 25.47
C HIS A 267 9.23 -5.01 24.27
N LEU A 268 10.43 -5.56 24.35
CA LEU A 268 11.25 -5.88 23.19
C LEU A 268 10.96 -7.33 22.81
N MET A 269 10.36 -7.54 21.64
CA MET A 269 10.17 -8.87 21.06
C MET A 269 11.28 -9.16 20.06
N ILE A 270 11.83 -10.37 20.11
CA ILE A 270 12.97 -10.79 19.30
C ILE A 270 12.56 -12.03 18.54
N ARG A 271 12.69 -11.99 17.21
CA ARG A 271 12.49 -13.11 16.31
C ARG A 271 13.83 -13.68 15.90
N ARG A 272 13.97 -15.00 15.91
CA ARG A 272 15.11 -15.72 15.34
C ARG A 272 14.64 -16.61 14.19
N ASN A 273 15.29 -16.46 13.04
CA ASN A 273 15.17 -17.40 11.94
C ASN A 273 15.77 -18.75 12.33
N ARG A 274 14.99 -19.82 12.23
CA ARG A 274 15.38 -21.16 12.68
C ARG A 274 16.45 -21.81 11.80
N THR A 275 16.57 -21.36 10.55
CA THR A 275 17.54 -21.87 9.58
C THR A 275 18.79 -21.00 9.54
N THR A 276 18.64 -19.68 9.43
CA THR A 276 19.78 -18.76 9.25
C THR A 276 20.33 -18.22 10.57
N GLY A 277 19.59 -18.33 11.67
CA GLY A 277 19.94 -17.71 12.96
C GLY A 277 19.74 -16.19 13.00
N GLU A 278 19.35 -15.57 11.88
CA GLU A 278 19.16 -14.13 11.75
C GLU A 278 18.11 -13.60 12.75
N LEU A 279 18.42 -12.47 13.38
CA LEU A 279 17.57 -11.83 14.38
C LEU A 279 16.85 -10.63 13.80
N ALA A 280 15.57 -10.48 14.15
CA ALA A 280 14.79 -9.26 13.95
C ALA A 280 14.19 -8.80 15.29
N TYR A 281 14.10 -7.50 15.47
CA TYR A 281 13.72 -6.88 16.74
C TYR A 281 12.46 -6.05 16.55
N TYR A 282 11.58 -6.06 17.54
CA TYR A 282 10.33 -5.32 17.51
C TYR A 282 10.11 -4.66 18.85
N ARG A 283 9.75 -3.38 18.82
CA ARG A 283 9.20 -2.70 19.99
C ARG A 283 7.70 -2.93 20.01
N CYS A 284 7.22 -3.41 21.15
CA CYS A 284 5.84 -3.78 21.34
C CYS A 284 5.21 -2.95 22.46
N TYR A 285 3.96 -2.55 22.26
CA TYR A 285 3.12 -1.92 23.25
C TYR A 285 1.73 -2.56 23.22
N SER A 286 1.13 -2.78 24.38
CA SER A 286 -0.28 -3.11 24.48
C SER A 286 -0.93 -2.40 25.67
N PRO A 287 -2.17 -1.87 25.51
CA PRO A 287 -2.88 -1.21 26.60
C PRO A 287 -3.30 -2.19 27.71
N ARG A 288 -3.41 -3.47 27.38
CA ARG A 288 -3.75 -4.57 28.29
C ARG A 288 -2.71 -5.69 28.18
N PRO A 289 -2.56 -6.57 29.19
CA PRO A 289 -1.70 -7.74 29.07
C PRO A 289 -2.16 -8.62 27.91
N VAL A 290 -1.23 -9.06 27.06
CA VAL A 290 -1.50 -9.99 25.96
C VAL A 290 -0.45 -11.10 25.92
N PRO A 291 -0.80 -12.30 25.44
CA PRO A 291 0.17 -13.37 25.25
C PRO A 291 1.13 -13.07 24.09
N LEU A 292 2.32 -13.68 24.13
CA LEU A 292 3.32 -13.58 23.04
C LEU A 292 2.73 -13.97 21.68
N SER A 293 1.83 -14.96 21.63
CA SER A 293 1.16 -15.39 20.40
C SER A 293 0.39 -14.26 19.70
N THR A 294 -0.20 -13.34 20.46
CA THR A 294 -0.88 -12.15 19.90
C THR A 294 0.13 -11.21 19.24
N LEU A 295 1.23 -10.89 19.93
CA LEU A 295 2.29 -10.03 19.37
C LEU A 295 2.93 -10.65 18.12
N VAL A 296 3.13 -11.97 18.12
CA VAL A 296 3.64 -12.72 16.96
C VAL A 296 2.66 -12.67 15.77
N LYS A 297 1.34 -12.77 16.04
CA LYS A 297 0.31 -12.63 15.00
C LYS A 297 0.33 -11.22 14.38
N VAL A 298 0.47 -10.18 15.19
CA VAL A 298 0.58 -8.78 14.73
C VAL A 298 1.87 -8.57 13.94
N ALA A 299 3.02 -9.07 14.41
CA ALA A 299 4.26 -9.04 13.61
C ALA A 299 4.12 -9.77 12.27
N GLY A 300 3.40 -10.90 12.27
CA GLY A 300 3.12 -11.70 11.10
C GLY A 300 2.24 -11.00 10.06
N SER A 301 1.33 -10.12 10.50
CA SER A 301 0.43 -9.37 9.61
C SER A 301 1.18 -8.38 8.72
N ARG A 302 2.35 -7.87 9.14
CA ARG A 302 3.19 -6.98 8.31
C ARG A 302 3.53 -7.58 6.94
N TRP A 303 3.67 -8.91 6.86
CA TRP A 303 3.94 -9.58 5.59
C TRP A 303 2.81 -9.47 4.58
N THR A 304 1.57 -9.38 5.05
CA THR A 304 0.40 -9.26 4.18
C THR A 304 0.43 -7.97 3.36
N VAL A 305 1.15 -6.94 3.82
CA VAL A 305 1.36 -5.71 3.06
C VAL A 305 2.21 -5.92 1.83
N GLU A 306 3.30 -6.69 1.91
CA GLU A 306 4.14 -6.96 0.74
C GLU A 306 3.35 -7.74 -0.32
N GLU A 307 2.58 -8.74 0.11
CA GLU A 307 1.66 -9.48 -0.79
C GLU A 307 0.57 -8.55 -1.36
N THR A 308 0.08 -7.60 -0.57
CA THR A 308 -0.88 -6.58 -1.02
C THR A 308 -0.25 -5.62 -2.04
N PHE A 309 1.00 -5.20 -1.86
CA PHE A 309 1.72 -4.39 -2.85
C PHE A 309 1.98 -5.16 -4.13
N GLN A 310 2.49 -6.40 -4.04
CA GLN A 310 2.74 -7.22 -5.21
C GLN A 310 1.46 -7.44 -6.02
N SER A 311 0.35 -7.78 -5.34
CA SER A 311 -0.93 -8.01 -6.01
C SER A 311 -1.60 -6.71 -6.49
N SER A 312 -1.51 -5.60 -5.78
CA SER A 312 -2.07 -4.31 -6.24
C SER A 312 -1.28 -3.73 -7.42
N LYS A 313 0.04 -3.90 -7.46
CA LYS A 313 0.88 -3.57 -8.62
C LYS A 313 0.54 -4.46 -9.81
N GLY A 314 0.65 -5.79 -9.66
CA GLY A 314 0.41 -6.73 -10.75
C GLY A 314 -1.04 -6.76 -11.27
N LEU A 315 -2.02 -6.78 -10.36
CA LEU A 315 -3.43 -6.99 -10.72
C LEU A 315 -4.21 -5.69 -10.90
N ALA A 316 -3.77 -4.58 -10.30
CA ALA A 316 -4.49 -3.31 -10.37
C ALA A 316 -3.65 -2.12 -10.87
N GLY A 317 -2.39 -2.33 -11.29
CA GLY A 317 -1.57 -1.31 -11.92
C GLY A 317 -1.21 -0.14 -10.99
N LEU A 318 -1.06 -0.41 -9.68
CA LEU A 318 -0.77 0.61 -8.67
C LEU A 318 0.43 1.51 -9.03
N ASP A 319 1.50 0.92 -9.57
CA ASP A 319 2.77 1.57 -9.94
C ASP A 319 2.90 1.93 -11.43
N GLU A 320 1.89 1.59 -12.24
CA GLU A 320 1.95 1.74 -13.70
C GLU A 320 1.53 3.13 -14.22
N HIS A 321 1.17 4.03 -13.30
CA HIS A 321 0.77 5.39 -13.65
C HIS A 321 1.87 6.17 -14.36
N GLN A 322 1.43 7.03 -15.28
CA GLN A 322 2.26 7.94 -16.06
C GLN A 322 1.90 9.40 -15.79
N VAL A 323 1.35 9.67 -14.61
CA VAL A 323 0.86 10.99 -14.21
C VAL A 323 1.97 11.80 -13.55
N HIS A 324 1.94 13.12 -13.74
CA HIS A 324 2.99 14.01 -13.21
C HIS A 324 2.50 14.93 -12.09
N ARG A 325 1.18 15.12 -11.96
CA ARG A 325 0.58 16.10 -11.05
C ARG A 325 0.11 15.46 -9.75
N TRP A 326 0.05 16.25 -8.68
CA TRP A 326 -0.37 15.87 -7.34
C TRP A 326 -1.75 15.18 -7.33
N ASP A 327 -2.77 15.85 -7.86
CA ASP A 327 -4.14 15.30 -7.91
C ASP A 327 -4.20 14.04 -8.78
N SER A 328 -3.54 14.06 -9.94
CA SER A 328 -3.55 12.93 -10.86
C SER A 328 -2.98 11.67 -10.21
N TRP A 329 -1.93 11.80 -9.38
CA TRP A 329 -1.36 10.70 -8.62
C TRP A 329 -2.35 10.16 -7.59
N HIS A 330 -2.90 11.03 -6.74
CA HIS A 330 -3.87 10.63 -5.71
C HIS A 330 -5.08 9.94 -6.34
N ARG A 331 -5.57 10.46 -7.46
CA ARG A 331 -6.71 9.91 -8.21
C ARG A 331 -6.43 8.53 -8.80
N TRP A 332 -5.27 8.35 -9.44
CA TRP A 332 -4.88 7.04 -9.97
C TRP A 332 -4.77 6.02 -8.85
N VAL A 333 -3.97 6.33 -7.83
CA VAL A 333 -3.68 5.41 -6.73
C VAL A 333 -4.95 5.03 -5.97
N THR A 334 -5.85 5.98 -5.72
CA THR A 334 -7.14 5.67 -5.08
C THR A 334 -7.97 4.68 -5.90
N LEU A 335 -8.06 4.87 -7.22
CA LEU A 335 -8.83 3.99 -8.09
C LEU A 335 -8.16 2.62 -8.29
N ALA A 336 -6.82 2.56 -8.26
CA ALA A 336 -6.06 1.31 -8.26
C ALA A 336 -6.26 0.53 -6.95
N LEU A 337 -6.23 1.20 -5.79
CA LEU A 337 -6.56 0.58 -4.51
C LEU A 337 -8.02 0.11 -4.47
N LEU A 338 -8.96 0.87 -5.05
CA LEU A 338 -10.35 0.45 -5.17
C LEU A 338 -10.52 -0.80 -6.06
N ALA A 339 -9.81 -0.87 -7.18
CA ALA A 339 -9.79 -2.05 -8.04
C ALA A 339 -9.22 -3.27 -7.30
N HIS A 340 -8.10 -3.10 -6.59
CA HIS A 340 -7.52 -4.19 -5.79
C HIS A 340 -8.43 -4.63 -4.64
N ALA A 341 -9.06 -3.68 -3.93
CA ALA A 341 -9.99 -3.98 -2.85
C ALA A 341 -11.17 -4.84 -3.32
N PHE A 342 -11.70 -4.59 -4.54
CA PHE A 342 -12.70 -5.47 -5.15
C PHE A 342 -12.22 -6.92 -5.26
N LEU A 343 -10.99 -7.15 -5.72
CA LEU A 343 -10.41 -8.49 -5.81
C LEU A 343 -10.21 -9.12 -4.43
N ALA A 344 -9.64 -8.36 -3.49
CA ALA A 344 -9.34 -8.84 -2.13
C ALA A 344 -10.61 -9.21 -1.35
N ILE A 345 -11.66 -8.38 -1.47
CA ILE A 345 -12.97 -8.61 -0.83
C ILE A 345 -13.67 -9.79 -1.48
N THR A 346 -13.70 -9.87 -2.81
CA THR A 346 -14.30 -11.04 -3.50
C THR A 346 -13.61 -12.33 -3.07
N ALA A 347 -12.28 -12.34 -3.00
CA ALA A 347 -11.52 -13.49 -2.51
C ALA A 347 -11.83 -13.83 -1.04
N ALA A 348 -12.09 -12.82 -0.21
CA ALA A 348 -12.47 -13.02 1.18
C ALA A 348 -13.88 -13.59 1.34
N LEU A 349 -14.83 -13.15 0.51
CA LEU A 349 -16.20 -13.69 0.48
C LEU A 349 -16.19 -15.16 0.00
N GLU A 350 -15.50 -15.45 -1.09
CA GLU A 350 -15.33 -16.83 -1.58
C GLU A 350 -14.72 -17.76 -0.51
N ARG A 351 -13.73 -17.28 0.25
CA ARG A 351 -13.16 -18.05 1.37
C ARG A 351 -14.13 -18.27 2.53
N ARG A 352 -15.06 -17.36 2.77
CA ARG A 352 -16.07 -17.49 3.84
C ARG A 352 -17.16 -18.48 3.47
N ASP A 353 -17.56 -18.49 2.20
CA ASP A 353 -18.65 -19.33 1.72
C ASP A 353 -18.21 -20.80 1.52
N GLN A 354 -16.90 -21.06 1.43
CA GLN A 354 -16.36 -22.41 1.44
C GLN A 354 -16.35 -22.99 2.86
N VAL A 355 -17.29 -23.89 3.15
CA VAL A 355 -17.25 -24.76 4.34
C VAL A 355 -16.10 -25.76 4.17
N PRO A 356 -15.11 -25.79 5.09
CA PRO A 356 -14.10 -26.84 5.08
C PRO A 356 -14.78 -28.19 5.28
N THR A 357 -14.47 -29.20 4.45
CA THR A 357 -14.86 -30.57 4.79
C THR A 357 -13.99 -31.08 5.94
N ASP A 358 -14.44 -32.11 6.67
CA ASP A 358 -13.79 -32.61 7.90
C ASP A 358 -12.32 -33.05 7.71
N ASP A 359 -11.88 -33.31 6.48
CA ASP A 359 -10.50 -33.65 6.14
C ASP A 359 -9.62 -32.43 5.77
N GLY A 360 -10.17 -31.21 5.87
CA GLY A 360 -9.50 -29.97 5.50
C GLY A 360 -9.40 -29.71 4.00
N THR A 361 -10.04 -30.52 3.16
CA THR A 361 -10.17 -30.27 1.72
C THR A 361 -11.43 -29.46 1.42
N SER A 362 -11.34 -28.54 0.47
CA SER A 362 -12.53 -27.88 -0.06
C SER A 362 -13.27 -28.86 -0.99
N PRO A 363 -14.59 -28.69 -1.21
CA PRO A 363 -15.34 -29.52 -2.15
C PRO A 363 -14.63 -29.64 -3.50
N GLY A 364 -14.26 -30.85 -3.90
CA GLY A 364 -13.56 -31.12 -5.17
C GLY A 364 -12.04 -30.91 -5.18
N GLY A 365 -11.40 -30.71 -4.02
CA GLY A 365 -9.93 -30.58 -3.92
C GLY A 365 -9.36 -29.26 -4.47
N LEU A 366 -10.21 -28.26 -4.73
CA LEU A 366 -9.82 -26.95 -5.26
C LEU A 366 -9.51 -25.97 -4.13
N ILE A 367 -8.52 -25.10 -4.31
CA ILE A 367 -8.33 -23.99 -3.36
C ILE A 367 -9.40 -22.90 -3.58
N PRO A 368 -9.70 -22.07 -2.57
CA PRO A 368 -10.53 -20.88 -2.76
C PRO A 368 -10.01 -19.97 -3.87
N LEU A 369 -10.93 -19.28 -4.55
CA LEU A 369 -10.56 -18.35 -5.61
C LEU A 369 -9.60 -17.27 -5.08
N THR A 370 -8.46 -17.16 -5.77
CA THR A 370 -7.44 -16.16 -5.47
C THR A 370 -7.75 -14.85 -6.20
N CYS A 371 -7.14 -13.74 -5.79
CA CYS A 371 -7.28 -12.47 -6.50
C CYS A 371 -6.91 -12.59 -7.99
N ASN A 372 -5.90 -13.40 -8.33
CA ASN A 372 -5.51 -13.66 -9.72
C ASN A 372 -6.64 -14.33 -10.51
N GLU A 373 -7.22 -15.40 -9.95
CA GLU A 373 -8.27 -16.13 -10.67
C GLU A 373 -9.57 -15.33 -10.74
N ILE A 374 -9.91 -14.57 -9.69
CA ILE A 374 -11.05 -13.63 -9.73
C ILE A 374 -10.84 -12.58 -10.81
N GLN A 375 -9.65 -11.98 -10.91
CA GLN A 375 -9.35 -11.01 -11.96
C GLN A 375 -9.52 -11.63 -13.35
N ARG A 376 -9.01 -12.85 -13.54
CA ARG A 376 -9.10 -13.59 -14.81
C ARG A 376 -10.55 -13.87 -15.19
N LEU A 377 -11.34 -14.42 -14.27
CA LEU A 377 -12.75 -14.74 -14.48
C LEU A 377 -13.59 -13.48 -14.68
N PHE A 378 -13.37 -12.44 -13.87
CA PHE A 378 -14.05 -11.16 -14.02
C PHE A 378 -13.77 -10.54 -15.38
N THR A 379 -12.51 -10.56 -15.82
CA THR A 379 -12.14 -10.03 -17.13
C THR A 379 -12.74 -10.85 -18.26
N SER A 380 -12.71 -12.19 -18.18
CA SER A 380 -13.21 -13.05 -19.26
C SER A 380 -14.74 -13.05 -19.38
N LEU A 381 -15.45 -12.97 -18.25
CA LEU A 381 -16.91 -13.11 -18.20
C LEU A 381 -17.63 -11.75 -18.22
N ALA A 382 -17.09 -10.73 -17.56
CA ALA A 382 -17.77 -9.45 -17.37
C ALA A 382 -17.21 -8.31 -18.24
N VAL A 383 -15.96 -8.38 -18.69
CA VAL A 383 -15.30 -7.30 -19.45
C VAL A 383 -15.15 -7.71 -20.92
N ARG A 384 -16.02 -7.18 -21.79
CA ARG A 384 -15.91 -7.41 -23.24
C ARG A 384 -15.01 -6.35 -23.88
N PRO A 385 -13.85 -6.71 -24.47
CA PRO A 385 -13.02 -5.74 -25.18
C PRO A 385 -13.65 -5.35 -26.52
N VAL A 386 -13.38 -4.13 -26.97
CA VAL A 386 -13.71 -3.70 -28.33
C VAL A 386 -12.77 -4.41 -29.32
N ARG A 387 -13.33 -5.21 -30.23
CA ARG A 387 -12.58 -5.99 -31.23
C ARG A 387 -12.61 -5.43 -32.65
N ASP A 388 -13.14 -4.22 -32.83
CA ASP A 388 -13.31 -3.59 -34.14
C ASP A 388 -11.97 -3.28 -34.85
N THR A 389 -11.88 -3.62 -36.13
CA THR A 389 -10.70 -3.36 -36.98
C THR A 389 -10.47 -1.87 -37.18
N ALA A 390 -11.54 -1.08 -37.40
CA ALA A 390 -11.40 0.36 -37.60
C ALA A 390 -10.86 1.04 -36.33
N HIS A 391 -11.30 0.61 -35.15
CA HIS A 391 -10.75 1.00 -33.85
C HIS A 391 -9.25 0.72 -33.73
N ARG A 392 -8.80 -0.49 -34.06
CA ARG A 392 -7.37 -0.87 -34.02
C ARG A 392 -6.52 -0.04 -34.98
N LEU A 393 -6.99 0.19 -36.21
CA LEU A 393 -6.30 1.02 -37.20
C LEU A 393 -6.22 2.49 -36.78
N ARG A 394 -7.25 3.00 -36.11
CA ARG A 394 -7.27 4.34 -35.51
C ARG A 394 -6.18 4.49 -34.46
N TRP A 395 -6.06 3.54 -33.52
CA TRP A 395 -5.02 3.54 -32.49
C TRP A 395 -3.61 3.40 -33.07
N SER A 396 -3.43 2.57 -34.09
CA SER A 396 -2.18 2.48 -34.85
C SER A 396 -1.77 3.84 -35.44
N THR A 397 -2.73 4.53 -36.07
CA THR A 397 -2.51 5.86 -36.64
C THR A 397 -2.21 6.90 -35.56
N TRP A 398 -2.96 6.88 -34.46
CA TRP A 398 -2.76 7.78 -33.33
C TRP A 398 -1.36 7.62 -32.72
N ARG A 399 -0.91 6.39 -32.43
CA ARG A 399 0.41 6.10 -31.85
C ARG A 399 1.54 6.59 -32.76
N ARG A 400 1.47 6.30 -34.07
CA ARG A 400 2.48 6.76 -35.04
C ARG A 400 2.54 8.28 -35.12
N ARG A 401 1.38 8.96 -35.15
CA ARG A 401 1.32 10.43 -35.11
C ARG A 401 1.92 10.99 -33.83
N HIS A 402 1.62 10.39 -32.68
CA HIS A 402 2.19 10.82 -31.40
C HIS A 402 3.71 10.65 -31.36
N GLN A 403 4.22 9.47 -31.77
CA GLN A 403 5.67 9.19 -31.85
C GLN A 403 6.38 10.17 -32.78
N ALA A 404 5.81 10.49 -33.95
CA ALA A 404 6.36 11.48 -34.86
C ALA A 404 6.47 12.87 -34.22
N ARG A 405 5.44 13.31 -33.48
CA ARG A 405 5.46 14.59 -32.75
C ARG A 405 6.47 14.61 -31.61
N ALA A 406 6.55 13.52 -30.84
CA ALA A 406 7.51 13.38 -29.75
C ALA A 406 8.95 13.44 -30.29
N ARG A 407 9.24 12.69 -31.37
CA ARG A 407 10.52 12.71 -32.07
C ARG A 407 10.89 14.12 -32.57
N HIS A 408 9.94 14.80 -33.22
CA HIS A 408 10.15 16.18 -33.69
C HIS A 408 10.45 17.15 -32.53
N SER A 409 9.74 17.01 -31.41
CA SER A 409 9.97 17.84 -30.22
C SER A 409 11.35 17.58 -29.60
N HIS A 410 11.79 16.31 -29.57
CA HIS A 410 13.14 15.95 -29.12
C HIS A 410 14.21 16.53 -30.04
N TYR A 411 14.05 16.43 -31.36
CA TYR A 411 15.00 17.03 -32.30
C TYR A 411 15.06 18.54 -32.17
N ARG A 412 13.91 19.23 -32.07
CA ARG A 412 13.87 20.68 -31.82
C ARG A 412 14.60 21.08 -30.54
N ARG A 413 14.42 20.31 -29.45
CA ARG A 413 15.13 20.56 -28.19
C ARG A 413 16.64 20.34 -28.32
N GLN A 414 17.07 19.30 -29.05
CA GLN A 414 18.49 19.04 -29.29
C GLN A 414 19.12 20.16 -30.13
N THR A 415 18.44 20.62 -31.19
CA THR A 415 18.93 21.73 -32.01
C THR A 415 19.01 23.05 -31.25
N THR A 416 18.12 23.30 -30.28
CA THR A 416 18.22 24.50 -29.41
C THR A 416 19.30 24.38 -28.32
N LEU A 417 19.86 23.19 -28.10
CA LEU A 417 20.91 22.93 -27.10
C LEU A 417 22.29 22.73 -27.74
N GLN A 418 22.38 22.71 -29.07
CA GLN A 418 23.65 22.78 -29.80
C GLN A 418 24.01 24.26 -30.00
N PRO A 419 25.23 24.70 -29.63
CA PRO A 419 25.66 26.09 -29.72
C PRO A 419 25.72 26.63 -31.15
#